data_AF-A0A970BW00-F1
#
_entry.id   AF-A0A970BW00-F1
#
_cell.length_a   1.000
_cell.length_b   1.000
_cell.length_c   1.000
_cell.angle_alpha   90.00
_cell.angle_beta   90.00
_cell.angle_gamma   90.00
#
_symmetry.space_group_name_H-M   'P 1'
#
loop_
_entity.id
_entity.type
_entity.pdbx_description
1 polymer ?
#
loop_
_entity_poly.entity_id
_entity_poly.type
_entity_poly.pdbx_seq_one_letter_code
_entity_poly.pdbx_strand_id
1 'polypeptide(L)'
;MMTDTYAWETASPEEMRMSSARLDAWRETLAARRTSDLLVVRGGKVVYEWHARGRGPESKHGTASLAKALVGGMSLLVALADGLVNLDDPAAEYVPQWRGHPLRGEITLRHLASHSSGLEDANAPRIDHFALGGWMEAFWRQEPDPFTISRDQVPFVFRPGTDYAYSNPGMAMLAYAVTAALQGTAHEDIRTLLRERVMRPIGVADDEWSVGYGKTFDVDGLPLVANWGGGAYTARAAAAVGLLMMAGGRWQGRQV
;
A
#
# COMPACT_ATOMS: atom_id res chain seq x y z
N MET A 1 12.94 22.78 -2.98
CA MET A 1 12.84 22.80 -4.46
C MET A 1 11.51 22.14 -4.81
N MET A 2 10.64 22.82 -5.56
CA MET A 2 9.43 22.21 -6.10
C MET A 2 9.88 21.06 -7.00
N THR A 3 9.52 19.83 -6.65
CA THR A 3 9.64 18.71 -7.58
C THR A 3 8.61 18.96 -8.66
N ASP A 4 9.07 19.15 -9.90
CA ASP A 4 8.17 19.29 -11.04
C ASP A 4 7.26 18.04 -11.09
N THR A 5 5.95 18.26 -10.95
CA THR A 5 4.96 17.20 -11.08
C THR A 5 5.12 16.54 -12.45
N TYR A 6 5.02 15.22 -12.50
CA TYR A 6 5.12 14.49 -13.75
C TYR A 6 4.01 14.93 -14.71
N ALA A 7 4.43 15.59 -15.78
CA ALA A 7 3.54 16.03 -16.84
C ALA A 7 3.12 14.83 -17.69
N TRP A 8 1.86 14.40 -17.53
CA TRP A 8 1.30 13.32 -18.32
C TRP A 8 1.16 13.71 -19.79
N GLU A 9 1.83 12.96 -20.67
CA GLU A 9 1.52 12.99 -22.08
C GLU A 9 0.14 12.38 -22.35
N THR A 10 -0.58 12.93 -23.32
CA THR A 10 -1.87 12.41 -23.78
C THR A 10 -1.77 11.91 -25.22
N ALA A 11 -2.62 10.94 -25.55
CA ALA A 11 -2.85 10.50 -26.92
C ALA A 11 -4.32 10.11 -27.06
N SER A 12 -4.89 10.23 -28.26
CA SER A 12 -6.23 9.70 -28.53
C SER A 12 -6.24 8.16 -28.39
N PRO A 13 -7.39 7.56 -28.05
CA PRO A 13 -7.56 6.12 -28.11
C PRO A 13 -7.15 5.54 -29.46
N GLU A 14 -7.51 6.19 -30.57
CA GLU A 14 -7.24 5.72 -31.94
C GLU A 14 -5.73 5.67 -32.26
N GLU A 15 -4.97 6.71 -31.89
CA GLU A 15 -3.50 6.71 -32.02
C GLU A 15 -2.87 5.52 -31.29
N MET A 16 -3.45 5.13 -30.16
CA MET A 16 -3.00 4.01 -29.35
C MET A 16 -3.70 2.69 -29.67
N ARG A 17 -4.38 2.59 -30.83
CA ARG A 17 -5.10 1.39 -31.30
C ARG A 17 -6.14 0.91 -30.28
N MET A 18 -6.93 1.85 -29.78
CA MET A 18 -8.10 1.66 -28.91
C MET A 18 -9.31 2.33 -29.56
N SER A 19 -10.52 1.97 -29.13
CA SER A 19 -11.75 2.54 -29.67
C SER A 19 -12.35 3.52 -28.66
N SER A 20 -12.44 4.79 -29.04
CA SER A 20 -13.11 5.82 -28.22
C SER A 20 -14.55 5.43 -27.91
N ALA A 21 -15.31 4.93 -28.91
CA ALA A 21 -16.69 4.49 -28.73
C ALA A 21 -16.85 3.38 -27.66
N ARG A 22 -15.90 2.44 -27.57
CA ARG A 22 -15.93 1.40 -26.53
C ARG A 22 -15.57 1.94 -25.15
N LEU A 23 -14.63 2.88 -25.08
CA LEU A 23 -14.25 3.53 -23.83
C LEU A 23 -15.39 4.40 -23.29
N ASP A 24 -16.11 5.10 -24.16
CA ASP A 24 -17.32 5.84 -23.80
C ASP A 24 -18.43 4.92 -23.29
N ALA A 25 -18.67 3.80 -23.96
CA ALA A 25 -19.64 2.81 -23.47
C ALA A 25 -19.25 2.23 -22.10
N TRP A 26 -17.95 2.04 -21.86
CA TRP A 26 -17.43 1.59 -20.56
C TRP A 26 -17.62 2.65 -19.49
N ARG A 27 -17.30 3.92 -19.79
CA ARG A 27 -17.57 5.07 -18.92
C ARG A 27 -19.04 5.10 -18.49
N GLU A 28 -19.99 5.01 -19.42
CA GLU A 28 -21.42 5.02 -19.08
C GLU A 28 -21.80 3.89 -18.13
N THR A 29 -21.28 2.69 -18.37
CA THR A 29 -21.50 1.53 -17.51
C THR A 29 -20.92 1.73 -16.11
N LEU A 30 -19.72 2.30 -16.01
CA LEU A 30 -19.04 2.60 -14.74
C LEU A 30 -19.78 3.71 -13.97
N ALA A 31 -20.19 4.77 -14.66
CA ALA A 31 -20.97 5.86 -14.08
C ALA A 31 -22.30 5.36 -13.50
N ALA A 32 -23.02 4.48 -14.24
CA ALA A 32 -24.24 3.85 -13.76
C ALA A 32 -24.03 2.97 -12.49
N ARG A 33 -22.81 2.48 -12.29
CA ARG A 33 -22.37 1.72 -11.10
C ARG A 33 -21.75 2.59 -10.01
N ARG A 34 -21.85 3.92 -10.13
CA ARG A 34 -21.32 4.91 -9.19
C ARG A 34 -19.79 4.93 -9.09
N THR A 35 -19.09 4.46 -10.12
CA THR A 35 -17.66 4.76 -10.28
C THR A 35 -17.52 6.25 -10.55
N SER A 36 -16.59 6.88 -9.84
CA SER A 36 -16.37 8.32 -9.93
C SER A 36 -15.29 8.73 -10.93
N ASP A 37 -14.33 7.85 -11.23
CA ASP A 37 -13.16 8.19 -12.04
C ASP A 37 -12.74 6.98 -12.88
N LEU A 38 -12.36 7.23 -14.13
CA LEU A 38 -11.77 6.23 -15.04
C LEU A 38 -10.52 6.84 -15.67
N LEU A 39 -9.37 6.22 -15.42
CA LEU A 39 -8.11 6.55 -16.07
C LEU A 39 -7.59 5.33 -16.83
N VAL A 40 -7.28 5.52 -18.11
CA VAL A 40 -6.65 4.50 -18.95
C VAL A 40 -5.33 5.06 -19.44
N VAL A 41 -4.26 4.34 -19.14
CA VAL A 41 -2.89 4.65 -19.58
C VAL A 41 -2.41 3.56 -20.51
N ARG A 42 -1.83 3.95 -21.65
CA ARG A 42 -1.20 3.02 -22.59
C ARG A 42 0.07 3.63 -23.15
N GLY A 43 1.15 2.83 -23.18
CA GLY A 43 2.45 3.30 -23.68
C GLY A 43 3.00 4.52 -22.92
N GLY A 44 2.70 4.64 -21.63
CA GLY A 44 3.11 5.79 -20.80
C GLY A 44 2.26 7.06 -20.98
N LYS A 45 1.23 7.03 -21.84
CA LYS A 45 0.36 8.17 -22.13
C LYS A 45 -1.05 7.95 -21.57
N VAL A 46 -1.69 9.01 -21.10
CA VAL A 46 -3.12 9.00 -20.79
C VAL A 46 -3.88 8.94 -22.12
N VAL A 47 -4.66 7.86 -22.30
CA VAL A 47 -5.45 7.65 -23.52
C VAL A 47 -6.93 7.91 -23.32
N TYR A 48 -7.39 7.82 -22.08
CA TYR A 48 -8.76 8.13 -21.71
C TYR A 48 -8.79 8.54 -20.25
N GLU A 49 -9.40 9.67 -19.95
CA GLU A 49 -9.58 10.14 -18.59
C GLU A 49 -10.97 10.75 -18.46
N TRP A 50 -11.70 10.28 -17.47
CA TRP A 50 -13.03 10.77 -17.15
C TRP A 50 -13.20 10.86 -15.65
N HIS A 51 -13.85 11.95 -15.22
CA HIS A 51 -14.21 12.21 -13.84
C HIS A 51 -15.70 12.53 -13.76
N ALA A 52 -16.37 12.01 -12.74
CA ALA A 52 -17.74 12.33 -12.44
C ALA A 52 -17.89 13.83 -12.09
N ARG A 53 -19.12 14.34 -12.22
CA ARG A 53 -19.41 15.76 -11.94
C ARG A 53 -18.92 16.18 -10.55
N GLY A 54 -18.16 17.28 -10.49
CA GLY A 54 -17.59 17.82 -9.25
C GLY A 54 -16.26 17.20 -8.85
N ARG A 55 -15.70 16.30 -9.67
CA ARG A 55 -14.36 15.74 -9.52
C ARG A 55 -13.47 16.18 -10.69
N GLY A 56 -12.18 15.91 -10.55
CA GLY A 56 -11.15 16.23 -11.55
C GLY A 56 -9.84 15.50 -11.24
N PRO A 57 -8.78 15.77 -12.03
CA PRO A 57 -7.50 15.05 -11.91
C PRO A 57 -6.88 15.06 -10.50
N GLU A 58 -7.08 16.14 -9.75
CA GLU A 58 -6.59 16.32 -8.38
C GLU A 58 -7.46 15.62 -7.30
N SER A 59 -8.56 14.98 -7.71
CA SER A 59 -9.48 14.33 -6.77
C SER A 59 -8.90 13.02 -6.26
N LYS A 60 -8.67 12.94 -4.95
CA LYS A 60 -8.21 11.72 -4.29
C LYS A 60 -9.34 10.72 -4.03
N HIS A 61 -8.98 9.44 -3.99
CA HIS A 61 -9.84 8.33 -3.60
C HIS A 61 -9.21 7.57 -2.46
N GLY A 62 -10.03 7.23 -1.45
CA GLY A 62 -9.62 6.30 -0.41
C GLY A 62 -9.16 4.99 -1.02
N THR A 63 -7.96 4.54 -0.69
CA THR A 63 -7.36 3.39 -1.38
C THR A 63 -7.90 2.05 -0.89
N ALA A 64 -8.46 2.01 0.33
CA ALA A 64 -8.78 0.77 1.01
C ALA A 64 -7.60 -0.22 0.89
N SER A 65 -7.84 -1.47 0.48
CA SER A 65 -6.79 -2.47 0.41
C SER A 65 -5.73 -2.24 -0.68
N LEU A 66 -5.92 -1.27 -1.59
CA LEU A 66 -4.86 -0.88 -2.53
C LEU A 66 -3.62 -0.31 -1.80
N ALA A 67 -3.78 0.22 -0.57
CA ALA A 67 -2.66 0.61 0.29
C ALA A 67 -1.63 -0.50 0.50
N LYS A 68 -2.05 -1.77 0.50
CA LYS A 68 -1.12 -2.90 0.72
C LYS A 68 -0.05 -2.97 -0.36
N ALA A 69 -0.44 -2.73 -1.61
CA ALA A 69 0.48 -2.69 -2.73
C ALA A 69 1.23 -1.36 -2.80
N LEU A 70 0.50 -0.23 -2.78
CA LEU A 70 1.07 1.10 -2.98
C LEU A 70 1.99 1.57 -1.84
N VAL A 71 1.72 1.11 -0.61
CA VAL A 71 2.46 1.52 0.58
C VAL A 71 3.31 0.35 1.08
N GLY A 72 2.69 -0.74 1.54
CA GLY A 72 3.41 -1.85 2.18
C GLY A 72 4.36 -2.59 1.21
N GLY A 73 3.86 -2.94 0.03
CA GLY A 73 4.62 -3.59 -1.02
C GLY A 73 5.73 -2.70 -1.55
N MET A 74 5.42 -1.44 -1.89
CA MET A 74 6.44 -0.50 -2.37
C MET A 74 7.52 -0.21 -1.32
N SER A 75 7.17 -0.05 -0.04
CA SER A 75 8.18 0.21 1.01
C SER A 75 9.10 -0.99 1.19
N LEU A 76 8.55 -2.21 1.14
CA LEU A 76 9.35 -3.43 1.17
C LEU A 76 10.27 -3.53 -0.05
N LEU A 77 9.78 -3.23 -1.26
CA LEU A 77 10.59 -3.27 -2.49
C LEU A 77 11.76 -2.29 -2.44
N VAL A 78 11.55 -1.07 -1.91
CA VAL A 78 12.63 -0.10 -1.73
C VAL A 78 13.63 -0.60 -0.69
N ALA A 79 13.17 -1.11 0.45
CA ALA A 79 14.06 -1.64 1.49
C ALA A 79 14.90 -2.83 1.00
N LEU A 80 14.33 -3.70 0.16
CA LEU A 80 15.05 -4.79 -0.53
C LEU A 80 16.10 -4.24 -1.50
N ALA A 81 15.74 -3.24 -2.31
CA ALA A 81 16.65 -2.64 -3.28
C ALA A 81 17.86 -1.95 -2.60
N ASP A 82 17.64 -1.42 -1.40
CA ASP A 82 18.69 -0.80 -0.58
C ASP A 82 19.52 -1.81 0.23
N GLY A 83 19.17 -3.09 0.19
CA GLY A 83 19.84 -4.14 0.97
C GLY A 83 19.61 -4.03 2.49
N LEU A 84 18.54 -3.37 2.92
CA LEU A 84 18.19 -3.23 4.34
C LEU A 84 17.53 -4.49 4.91
N VAL A 85 16.89 -5.27 4.03
CA VAL A 85 16.18 -6.51 4.36
C VAL A 85 16.31 -7.51 3.22
N ASN A 86 16.01 -8.78 3.49
CA ASN A 86 15.71 -9.82 2.52
C ASN A 86 14.32 -10.42 2.78
N LEU A 87 13.72 -11.02 1.75
CA LEU A 87 12.40 -11.63 1.86
C LEU A 87 12.37 -12.79 2.86
N ASP A 88 13.47 -13.53 2.98
CA ASP A 88 13.55 -14.71 3.83
C ASP A 88 14.11 -14.40 5.23
N ASP A 89 14.37 -13.13 5.54
CA ASP A 89 14.75 -12.71 6.89
C ASP A 89 13.59 -13.04 7.86
N PRO A 90 13.89 -13.65 9.02
CA PRO A 90 12.89 -13.83 10.06
C PRO A 90 12.36 -12.47 10.52
N ALA A 91 11.04 -12.29 10.53
CA ALA A 91 10.41 -11.06 11.02
C ALA A 91 10.78 -10.78 12.48
N ALA A 92 11.14 -11.81 13.25
CA ALA A 92 11.63 -11.71 14.62
C ALA A 92 12.99 -10.99 14.78
N GLU A 93 13.73 -10.77 13.69
CA GLU A 93 14.90 -9.88 13.71
C GLU A 93 14.49 -8.43 13.96
N TYR A 94 13.40 -8.02 13.34
CA TYR A 94 12.81 -6.67 13.40
C TYR A 94 11.75 -6.52 14.49
N VAL A 95 11.12 -7.62 14.91
CA VAL A 95 10.10 -7.69 15.97
C VAL A 95 10.64 -8.57 17.11
N PRO A 96 11.48 -8.05 18.02
CA PRO A 96 12.16 -8.86 19.03
C PRO A 96 11.23 -9.69 19.93
N GLN A 97 9.99 -9.24 20.14
CA GLN A 97 8.95 -9.91 20.91
C GLN A 97 8.52 -11.25 20.30
N TRP A 98 8.81 -11.49 19.02
CA TRP A 98 8.51 -12.74 18.34
C TRP A 98 9.61 -13.79 18.47
N ARG A 99 10.79 -13.41 18.99
CA ARG A 99 11.91 -14.33 19.19
C ARG A 99 11.53 -15.44 20.18
N GLY A 100 11.79 -16.69 19.80
CA GLY A 100 11.50 -17.87 20.62
C GLY A 100 10.03 -18.28 20.67
N HIS A 101 9.09 -17.50 20.10
CA HIS A 101 7.70 -17.94 19.98
C HIS A 101 7.58 -19.02 18.88
N PRO A 102 6.91 -20.16 19.13
CA PRO A 102 6.93 -21.32 18.23
C PRO A 102 6.39 -21.06 16.82
N LEU A 103 5.37 -20.20 16.67
CA LEU A 103 4.83 -19.82 15.34
C LEU A 103 5.34 -18.45 14.85
N ARG A 104 5.20 -17.39 15.65
CA ARG A 104 5.69 -16.03 15.28
C ARG A 104 7.18 -16.00 14.90
N GLY A 105 8.01 -16.83 15.54
CA GLY A 105 9.44 -16.93 15.21
C GLY A 105 9.74 -17.54 13.84
N GLU A 106 8.77 -18.21 13.20
CA GLU A 106 8.89 -18.80 11.85
C GLU A 106 8.42 -17.84 10.74
N ILE A 107 7.81 -16.70 11.10
CA ILE A 107 7.33 -15.73 10.12
C ILE A 107 8.53 -15.02 9.48
N THR A 108 8.56 -14.95 8.15
CA THR A 108 9.52 -14.14 7.37
C THR A 108 8.83 -12.91 6.79
N LEU A 109 9.61 -11.95 6.27
CA LEU A 109 9.04 -10.80 5.55
C LEU A 109 8.23 -11.24 4.32
N ARG A 110 8.66 -12.31 3.63
CA ARG A 110 7.93 -12.94 2.53
C ARG A 110 6.53 -13.34 2.99
N HIS A 111 6.43 -14.05 4.11
CA HIS A 111 5.15 -14.52 4.64
C HIS A 111 4.18 -13.39 4.95
N LEU A 112 4.67 -12.27 5.51
CA LEU A 112 3.86 -11.09 5.76
C LEU A 112 3.38 -10.45 4.44
N ALA A 113 4.28 -10.29 3.47
CA ALA A 113 3.99 -9.66 2.18
C ALA A 113 3.08 -10.49 1.26
N SER A 114 3.11 -11.82 1.39
CA SER A 114 2.32 -12.75 0.56
C SER A 114 1.07 -13.30 1.24
N HIS A 115 0.70 -12.78 2.42
CA HIS A 115 -0.47 -13.27 3.18
C HIS A 115 -0.39 -14.78 3.52
N SER A 116 0.82 -15.26 3.83
CA SER A 116 1.08 -16.64 4.22
C SER A 116 1.72 -16.75 5.61
N SER A 117 1.58 -15.72 6.45
CA SER A 117 2.07 -15.71 7.84
C SER A 117 1.21 -16.55 8.78
N GLY A 118 -0.02 -16.87 8.40
CA GLY A 118 -0.99 -17.56 9.25
C GLY A 118 -1.67 -16.68 10.30
N LEU A 119 -1.35 -15.39 10.38
CA LEU A 119 -2.03 -14.45 11.28
C LEU A 119 -3.46 -14.20 10.81
N GLU A 120 -4.43 -14.42 11.69
CA GLU A 120 -5.86 -14.22 11.37
C GLU A 120 -6.15 -12.78 10.90
N ASP A 121 -7.11 -12.62 10.00
CA ASP A 121 -7.56 -11.30 9.58
C ASP A 121 -8.44 -10.66 10.66
N ALA A 122 -8.38 -9.33 10.78
CA ALA A 122 -9.34 -8.58 11.55
C ALA A 122 -10.63 -8.39 10.74
N ASN A 123 -11.28 -9.46 10.28
CA ASN A 123 -12.46 -9.35 9.44
C ASN A 123 -13.35 -10.58 9.56
N ALA A 124 -14.67 -10.38 9.49
CA ALA A 124 -15.63 -11.46 9.44
C ALA A 124 -16.70 -11.19 8.37
N PRO A 125 -17.12 -12.20 7.59
CA PRO A 125 -18.11 -12.01 6.54
C PRO A 125 -19.40 -11.36 7.04
N ARG A 126 -19.79 -10.26 6.41
CA ARG A 126 -21.05 -9.53 6.66
C ARG A 126 -21.16 -8.89 8.05
N ILE A 127 -20.06 -8.78 8.79
CA ILE A 127 -20.01 -8.05 10.06
C ILE A 127 -19.24 -6.75 9.84
N ASP A 128 -19.81 -5.63 10.31
CA ASP A 128 -19.12 -4.35 10.27
C ASP A 128 -17.86 -4.40 11.14
N HIS A 129 -16.77 -3.79 10.68
CA HIS A 129 -15.48 -3.79 11.36
C HIS A 129 -15.56 -3.30 12.82
N PHE A 130 -16.45 -2.35 13.12
CA PHE A 130 -16.64 -1.79 14.46
C PHE A 130 -17.65 -2.57 15.31
N ALA A 131 -18.12 -3.72 14.83
CA ALA A 131 -19.02 -4.64 15.53
C ALA A 131 -18.44 -6.06 15.63
N LEU A 132 -17.15 -6.25 15.31
CA LEU A 132 -16.47 -7.55 15.36
C LEU A 132 -16.24 -8.05 16.79
N GLY A 133 -16.22 -7.16 17.79
CA GLY A 133 -15.82 -7.48 19.15
C GLY A 133 -14.33 -7.78 19.31
N GLY A 134 -13.88 -7.83 20.57
CA GLY A 134 -12.54 -8.29 20.93
C GLY A 134 -11.40 -7.55 20.22
N TRP A 135 -10.34 -8.29 19.89
CA TRP A 135 -9.13 -7.74 19.28
C TRP A 135 -9.39 -7.23 17.84
N MET A 136 -10.33 -7.83 17.11
CA MET A 136 -10.63 -7.43 15.74
C MET A 136 -11.28 -6.05 15.68
N GLU A 137 -12.25 -5.77 16.56
CA GLU A 137 -12.84 -4.44 16.67
C GLU A 137 -11.81 -3.43 17.20
N ALA A 138 -11.01 -3.81 18.20
CA ALA A 138 -9.94 -2.96 18.74
C ALA A 138 -8.92 -2.54 17.66
N PHE A 139 -8.57 -3.46 16.74
CA PHE A 139 -7.70 -3.19 15.60
C PHE A 139 -8.27 -2.08 14.70
N TRP A 140 -9.56 -2.13 14.37
CA TRP A 140 -10.21 -1.11 13.52
C TRP A 140 -10.48 0.20 14.25
N ARG A 141 -10.82 0.13 15.54
CA ARG A 141 -10.91 1.32 16.41
C ARG A 141 -9.55 1.97 16.63
N GLN A 142 -8.46 1.23 16.41
CA GLN A 142 -7.09 1.65 16.65
C GLN A 142 -6.87 2.04 18.13
N GLU A 143 -7.53 1.28 19.02
CA GLU A 143 -7.48 1.44 20.48
C GLU A 143 -7.53 0.06 21.20
N PRO A 144 -6.43 -0.38 21.86
CA PRO A 144 -5.08 0.20 21.81
C PRO A 144 -4.51 0.15 20.38
N ASP A 145 -3.28 0.62 20.17
CA ASP A 145 -2.74 0.75 18.81
C ASP A 145 -2.78 -0.60 18.04
N PRO A 146 -3.05 -0.56 16.72
CA PRO A 146 -3.24 -1.76 15.92
C PRO A 146 -1.95 -2.58 15.74
N PHE A 147 -0.77 -2.01 15.97
CA PHE A 147 0.51 -2.70 15.83
C PHE A 147 0.79 -3.58 17.04
N THR A 148 0.58 -3.09 18.26
CA THR A 148 0.63 -3.88 19.49
C THR A 148 -0.41 -5.00 19.47
N ILE A 149 -1.63 -4.72 19.01
CA ILE A 149 -2.66 -5.76 18.80
C ILE A 149 -2.14 -6.83 17.84
N SER A 150 -1.61 -6.42 16.68
CA SER A 150 -1.08 -7.33 15.66
C SER A 150 0.11 -8.16 16.16
N ARG A 151 0.99 -7.55 16.95
CA ARG A 151 2.19 -8.16 17.53
C ARG A 151 1.82 -9.26 18.53
N ASP A 152 0.88 -8.96 19.43
CA ASP A 152 0.70 -9.73 20.68
C ASP A 152 -0.57 -10.58 20.72
N GLN A 153 -1.65 -10.15 20.09
CA GLN A 153 -2.99 -10.71 20.34
C GLN A 153 -3.53 -11.59 19.20
N VAL A 154 -3.03 -11.40 17.98
CA VAL A 154 -3.59 -12.07 16.80
C VAL A 154 -3.32 -13.58 16.85
N PRO A 155 -4.35 -14.43 16.73
CA PRO A 155 -4.20 -15.87 16.69
C PRO A 155 -3.73 -16.36 15.32
N PHE A 156 -3.35 -17.63 15.26
CA PHE A 156 -2.96 -18.30 14.02
C PHE A 156 -4.10 -19.16 13.47
N VAL A 157 -4.35 -19.05 12.17
CA VAL A 157 -5.27 -19.93 11.42
C VAL A 157 -4.54 -21.09 10.73
N PHE A 158 -3.22 -20.98 10.54
CA PHE A 158 -2.33 -22.04 10.07
C PHE A 158 -0.88 -21.73 10.42
N ARG A 159 0.04 -22.68 10.21
CA ARG A 159 1.48 -22.50 10.45
C ARG A 159 2.11 -21.62 9.36
N PRO A 160 3.01 -20.66 9.66
CA PRO A 160 3.61 -19.80 8.64
C PRO A 160 4.16 -20.59 7.43
N GLY A 161 3.85 -20.12 6.23
CA GLY A 161 4.31 -20.69 4.96
C GLY A 161 3.55 -21.92 4.46
N THR A 162 2.58 -22.46 5.21
CA THR A 162 1.88 -23.70 4.80
C THR A 162 0.58 -23.47 4.03
N ASP A 163 0.02 -22.26 4.06
CA ASP A 163 -1.24 -21.91 3.39
C ASP A 163 -1.33 -20.39 3.13
N TYR A 164 -2.46 -19.93 2.59
CA TYR A 164 -2.79 -18.54 2.32
C TYR A 164 -4.05 -18.10 3.06
N ALA A 165 -3.96 -16.99 3.79
CA ALA A 165 -5.11 -16.23 4.27
C ALA A 165 -4.77 -14.75 4.30
N TYR A 166 -5.63 -13.96 3.65
CA TYR A 166 -5.56 -12.51 3.67
C TYR A 166 -5.52 -11.99 5.12
N SER A 167 -4.64 -11.02 5.42
CA SER A 167 -4.42 -10.56 6.79
C SER A 167 -4.05 -9.08 6.83
N ASN A 168 -4.95 -8.25 7.37
CA ASN A 168 -4.65 -6.86 7.70
C ASN A 168 -3.61 -6.75 8.84
N PRO A 169 -3.68 -7.54 9.92
CA PRO A 169 -2.63 -7.55 10.94
C PRO A 169 -1.26 -8.01 10.41
N GLY A 170 -1.22 -8.98 9.49
CA GLY A 170 0.01 -9.36 8.81
C GLY A 170 0.66 -8.19 8.06
N MET A 171 -0.14 -7.35 7.40
CA MET A 171 0.38 -6.14 6.75
C MET A 171 0.83 -5.07 7.76
N ALA A 172 0.14 -4.92 8.90
CA ALA A 172 0.59 -4.06 9.98
C ALA A 172 1.99 -4.48 10.47
N MET A 173 2.23 -5.79 10.62
CA MET A 173 3.54 -6.30 11.00
C MET A 173 4.59 -6.17 9.89
N LEU A 174 4.19 -6.16 8.61
CA LEU A 174 5.11 -5.80 7.53
C LEU A 174 5.56 -4.34 7.64
N ALA A 175 4.63 -3.41 7.90
CA ALA A 175 4.97 -2.01 8.13
C ALA A 175 5.89 -1.85 9.35
N TYR A 176 5.59 -2.56 10.45
CA TYR A 176 6.46 -2.60 11.62
C TYR A 176 7.89 -3.00 11.24
N ALA A 177 8.05 -4.16 10.59
CA ALA A 177 9.36 -4.72 10.31
C ALA A 177 10.17 -3.83 9.34
N VAL A 178 9.52 -3.29 8.31
CA VAL A 178 10.19 -2.36 7.38
C VAL A 178 10.57 -1.07 8.10
N THR A 179 9.70 -0.47 8.93
CA THR A 179 10.08 0.73 9.70
C THR A 179 11.23 0.46 10.68
N ALA A 180 11.26 -0.71 11.33
CA ALA A 180 12.37 -1.10 12.17
C ALA A 180 13.69 -1.22 11.39
N ALA A 181 13.66 -1.76 10.17
CA ALA A 181 14.81 -1.85 9.28
C ALA A 181 15.33 -0.48 8.80
N LEU A 182 14.51 0.56 8.85
CA LEU A 182 14.90 1.93 8.50
C LEU A 182 15.63 2.66 9.65
N GLN A 183 15.67 2.10 10.86
CA GLN A 183 16.37 2.73 11.99
C GLN A 183 17.85 2.96 11.66
N GLY A 184 18.31 4.20 11.86
CA GLY A 184 19.67 4.62 11.51
C GLY A 184 19.85 5.04 10.05
N THR A 185 18.81 4.97 9.22
CA THR A 185 18.79 5.58 7.88
C THR A 185 18.29 7.03 7.93
N ALA A 186 18.24 7.71 6.78
CA ALA A 186 17.68 9.06 6.66
C ALA A 186 16.13 9.09 6.66
N HIS A 187 15.46 7.93 6.70
CA HIS A 187 14.00 7.83 6.63
C HIS A 187 13.45 7.35 7.97
N GLU A 188 12.55 8.12 8.57
CA GLU A 188 11.99 7.82 9.90
C GLU A 188 10.96 6.68 9.84
N ASP A 189 10.22 6.58 8.74
CA ASP A 189 9.11 5.64 8.55
C ASP A 189 8.90 5.27 7.07
N ILE A 190 8.01 4.32 6.79
CA ILE A 190 7.66 3.94 5.42
C ILE A 190 7.07 5.09 4.59
N ARG A 191 6.44 6.10 5.21
CA ARG A 191 5.88 7.26 4.51
C ARG A 191 6.97 8.16 3.95
N THR A 192 7.95 8.52 4.78
CA THR A 192 9.10 9.35 4.43
C THR A 192 10.01 8.61 3.44
N LEU A 193 10.18 7.30 3.60
CA LEU A 193 10.83 6.44 2.60
C LEU A 193 10.14 6.58 1.24
N LEU A 194 8.85 6.28 1.15
CA LEU A 194 8.11 6.33 -0.11
C LEU A 194 8.09 7.73 -0.73
N ARG A 195 7.96 8.77 0.10
CA ARG A 195 7.98 10.15 -0.36
C ARG A 195 9.28 10.48 -1.10
N GLU A 196 10.42 10.21 -0.47
CA GLU A 196 11.72 10.60 -1.02
C GLU A 196 12.25 9.63 -2.08
N ARG A 197 11.97 8.33 -1.91
CA ARG A 197 12.51 7.29 -2.77
C ARG A 197 11.63 6.92 -3.94
N VAL A 198 10.31 7.14 -3.86
CA VAL A 198 9.37 6.74 -4.91
C VAL A 198 8.63 7.94 -5.48
N MET A 199 7.79 8.59 -4.67
CA MET A 199 6.79 9.55 -5.16
C MET A 199 7.43 10.78 -5.79
N ARG A 200 8.38 11.42 -5.10
CA ARG A 200 9.12 12.56 -5.66
C ARG A 200 9.93 12.20 -6.91
N PRO A 201 10.72 11.10 -6.93
CA PRO A 201 11.40 10.65 -8.14
C PRO A 201 10.51 10.38 -9.36
N ILE A 202 9.27 9.91 -9.14
CA ILE A 202 8.32 9.70 -10.23
C ILE A 202 7.44 10.91 -10.52
N GLY A 203 7.69 12.05 -9.85
CA GLY A 203 6.97 13.31 -10.05
C GLY A 203 5.54 13.31 -9.49
N VAL A 204 5.23 12.46 -8.51
CA VAL A 204 3.96 12.51 -7.76
C VAL A 204 4.11 13.51 -6.61
N ALA A 205 3.27 14.54 -6.60
CA ALA A 205 3.33 15.61 -5.59
C ALA A 205 2.77 15.16 -4.23
N ASP A 206 3.21 15.79 -3.15
CA ASP A 206 2.85 15.40 -1.77
C ASP A 206 1.35 15.51 -1.47
N ASP A 207 0.63 16.35 -2.20
CA ASP A 207 -0.81 16.56 -2.05
C ASP A 207 -1.66 15.58 -2.88
N GLU A 208 -1.06 14.83 -3.81
CA GLU A 208 -1.73 13.83 -4.63
C GLU A 208 -1.93 12.48 -3.92
N TRP A 209 -1.26 12.26 -2.79
CA TRP A 209 -1.33 10.99 -2.06
C TRP A 209 -1.29 11.17 -0.54
N SER A 210 -1.68 10.13 0.19
CA SER A 210 -1.51 10.01 1.63
C SER A 210 -1.50 8.54 2.03
N VAL A 211 -1.02 8.25 3.24
CA VAL A 211 -0.96 6.90 3.81
C VAL A 211 -1.75 6.81 5.11
N GLY A 212 -2.26 5.60 5.39
CA GLY A 212 -2.93 5.27 6.64
C GLY A 212 -4.15 6.13 6.97
N TYR A 213 -4.60 6.05 8.23
CA TYR A 213 -5.85 6.69 8.67
C TYR A 213 -5.65 8.09 9.25
N GLY A 214 -4.58 8.79 8.83
CA GLY A 214 -4.23 10.12 9.38
C GLY A 214 -3.63 10.09 10.78
N LYS A 215 -3.24 8.90 11.27
CA LYS A 215 -2.61 8.70 12.59
C LYS A 215 -1.26 8.01 12.43
N THR A 216 -0.27 8.53 13.17
CA THR A 216 1.01 7.86 13.43
C THR A 216 0.95 7.27 14.83
N PHE A 217 1.47 6.06 15.00
CA PHE A 217 1.54 5.38 16.29
C PHE A 217 3.01 5.28 16.70
N ASP A 218 3.32 5.62 17.94
CA ASP A 218 4.64 5.35 18.51
C ASP A 218 4.56 4.01 19.26
N VAL A 219 5.27 3.01 18.74
CA VAL A 219 5.32 1.67 19.32
C VAL A 219 6.77 1.21 19.32
N ASP A 220 7.29 0.88 20.50
CA ASP A 220 8.68 0.47 20.69
C ASP A 220 9.72 1.48 20.13
N GLY A 221 9.38 2.77 20.12
CA GLY A 221 10.21 3.84 19.57
C GLY A 221 10.16 3.95 18.03
N LEU A 222 9.25 3.23 17.37
CA LEU A 222 9.04 3.29 15.93
C LEU A 222 7.83 4.16 15.59
N PRO A 223 7.96 5.14 14.67
CA PRO A 223 6.81 5.86 14.12
C PRO A 223 6.12 5.01 13.04
N LEU A 224 5.00 4.39 13.40
CA LEU A 224 4.26 3.46 12.55
C LEU A 224 3.03 4.10 11.92
N VAL A 225 2.82 3.82 10.63
CA VAL A 225 1.64 4.26 9.86
C VAL A 225 1.00 3.06 9.17
N ALA A 226 -0.33 3.08 9.04
CA ALA A 226 -1.06 1.96 8.46
C ALA A 226 -0.77 1.77 6.96
N ASN A 227 -0.55 0.51 6.55
CA ASN A 227 -0.38 0.11 5.15
C ASN A 227 -1.43 -0.92 4.69
N TRP A 228 -2.29 -1.43 5.58
CA TRP A 228 -3.33 -2.40 5.24
C TRP A 228 -4.56 -1.71 4.63
N GLY A 229 -4.69 -0.42 4.87
CA GLY A 229 -5.78 0.40 4.36
C GLY A 229 -5.54 1.87 4.67
N GLY A 230 -6.58 2.67 4.49
CA GLY A 230 -6.48 4.12 4.64
C GLY A 230 -5.71 4.77 3.49
N GLY A 231 -5.36 6.04 3.65
CA GLY A 231 -4.71 6.84 2.64
C GLY A 231 -5.65 7.14 1.47
N ALA A 232 -5.23 8.07 0.63
CA ALA A 232 -5.95 8.40 -0.58
C ALA A 232 -4.97 8.80 -1.68
N TYR A 233 -5.27 8.46 -2.94
CA TYR A 233 -4.43 8.80 -4.10
C TYR A 233 -5.29 9.43 -5.19
N THR A 234 -4.73 10.35 -5.97
CA THR A 234 -5.29 10.70 -7.29
C THR A 234 -5.20 9.47 -8.21
N ALA A 235 -6.07 9.38 -9.21
CA ALA A 235 -6.01 8.28 -10.19
C ALA A 235 -4.64 8.25 -10.90
N ARG A 236 -4.11 9.44 -11.21
CA ARG A 236 -2.80 9.63 -11.83
C ARG A 236 -1.64 9.20 -10.92
N ALA A 237 -1.64 9.56 -9.63
CA ALA A 237 -0.60 9.11 -8.70
C ALA A 237 -0.56 7.58 -8.57
N ALA A 238 -1.71 6.93 -8.44
CA ALA A 238 -1.78 5.46 -8.42
C ALA A 238 -1.29 4.84 -9.75
N ALA A 239 -1.64 5.43 -10.89
CA ALA A 239 -1.18 4.99 -12.20
C ALA A 239 0.33 5.18 -12.39
N ALA A 240 0.93 6.26 -11.87
CA ALA A 240 2.38 6.48 -11.92
C ALA A 240 3.15 5.37 -11.18
N VAL A 241 2.67 4.98 -9.98
CA VAL A 241 3.25 3.83 -9.25
C VAL A 241 3.09 2.53 -10.06
N GLY A 242 1.92 2.31 -10.66
CA GLY A 242 1.69 1.14 -11.53
C GLY A 242 2.62 1.10 -12.75
N LEU A 243 2.85 2.24 -13.41
CA LEU A 243 3.81 2.37 -14.50
C LEU A 243 5.24 2.08 -14.03
N LEU A 244 5.64 2.59 -12.87
CA LEU A 244 6.94 2.29 -12.28
C LEU A 244 7.13 0.79 -12.08
N MET A 245 6.13 0.12 -11.51
CA MET A 245 6.16 -1.33 -11.31
C MET A 245 6.26 -2.10 -12.63
N MET A 246 5.46 -1.74 -13.64
CA MET A 246 5.53 -2.37 -14.97
C MET A 246 6.88 -2.14 -15.67
N ALA A 247 7.55 -1.03 -15.38
CA ALA A 247 8.87 -0.71 -15.93
C ALA A 247 10.04 -1.37 -15.15
N GLY A 248 9.74 -2.20 -14.14
CA GLY A 248 10.76 -2.83 -13.29
C GLY A 248 11.50 -1.84 -12.39
N GLY A 249 10.82 -0.78 -11.94
CA GLY A 249 11.41 0.28 -11.13
C GLY A 249 12.19 1.33 -11.92
N ARG A 250 12.18 1.29 -13.26
CA ARG A 250 12.80 2.34 -14.07
C ARG A 250 11.83 3.46 -14.40
N TRP A 251 12.21 4.69 -14.08
CA TRP A 251 11.48 5.91 -14.40
C TRP A 251 12.39 6.88 -15.14
N GLN A 252 11.99 7.31 -16.35
CA GLN A 252 12.76 8.26 -17.17
C GLN A 252 14.26 7.92 -17.30
N GLY A 253 14.58 6.64 -17.44
CA GLY A 253 15.96 6.14 -17.58
C GLY A 253 16.73 5.97 -16.27
N ARG A 254 16.14 6.27 -15.11
CA ARG A 254 16.74 6.06 -13.79
C ARG A 254 16.09 4.88 -13.06
N GLN A 255 16.89 4.09 -12.34
CA GLN A 255 16.36 3.17 -11.34
C GLN A 255 15.86 3.99 -10.14
N VAL A 256 14.63 3.73 -9.73
CA VAL A 256 14.01 4.24 -8.51
C VAL A 256 14.18 3.19 -7.41
#